data_AF-A0A2V9P131-F1
#
_entry.id   AF-A0A2V9P131-F1
#
_cell.length_a   1.000
_cell.length_b   1.000
_cell.length_c   1.000
_cell.angle_alpha   90.00
_cell.angle_beta   90.00
_cell.angle_gamma   90.00
#
_symmetry.space_group_name_H-M   'P 1'
#
loop_
_entity.id
_entity.type
_entity.pdbx_description
1 polymer ?
#
loop_
_entity_poly.entity_id
_entity_poly.type
_entity_poly.pdbx_seq_one_letter_code
_entity_poly.pdbx_strand_id
1 'polypeptide(L)'
;MQNEMAKFTGKVVSLYHVHYLTVALRKAWDQPDLRSKEWYIDTLRREFHEAMNPDSRGEPPPLSPFEQAMVYLKRISERAKHCGNPECENPYFVAKKRSYKYCSPECSEPAQKAFKRDWWAQHGPGWRKRQRENTKKRGR
;
A
#
# COMPACT_ATOMS: atom_id res chain seq x y z
N MET A 1 12.68 52.23 11.05
CA MET A 1 11.60 51.22 11.11
C MET A 1 11.95 50.06 10.19
N GLN A 2 12.78 49.12 10.64
CA GLN A 2 13.06 47.87 9.93
C GLN A 2 13.46 46.83 10.98
N ASN A 3 12.51 46.02 11.48
CA ASN A 3 12.78 44.67 11.96
C ASN A 3 11.48 43.92 12.31
N GLU A 4 10.84 43.30 11.32
CA GLU A 4 9.78 42.31 11.55
C GLU A 4 9.76 41.21 10.48
N MET A 5 10.92 40.66 10.11
CA MET A 5 11.01 39.56 9.14
C MET A 5 12.08 38.54 9.56
N ALA A 6 11.88 37.82 10.67
CA ALA A 6 12.56 36.53 10.92
C ALA A 6 12.01 35.80 12.16
N LYS A 7 10.79 35.27 12.09
CA LYS A 7 10.38 34.15 12.95
C LYS A 7 9.73 33.07 12.10
N PHE A 8 10.55 32.47 11.22
CA PHE A 8 10.27 31.14 10.69
C PHE A 8 11.33 30.20 11.27
N THR A 9 11.14 29.77 12.51
CA THR A 9 11.93 28.70 13.13
C THR A 9 11.47 27.35 12.54
N GLY A 10 11.65 27.19 11.23
CA GLY A 10 11.43 25.92 10.56
C GLY A 10 12.62 25.02 10.84
N LYS A 11 12.47 24.02 11.73
CA LYS A 11 13.43 22.92 11.83
C LYS A 11 13.53 22.27 10.44
N VAL A 12 14.66 22.44 9.76
CA VAL A 12 14.87 21.87 8.42
C VAL A 12 15.05 20.37 8.58
N VAL A 13 14.17 19.58 7.98
CA VAL A 13 14.34 18.13 7.87
C VAL A 13 15.48 17.88 6.89
N SER A 14 16.61 17.35 7.38
CA SER A 14 17.75 17.02 6.52
C SER A 14 17.37 15.94 5.49
N LEU A 15 18.04 15.94 4.33
CA LEU A 15 17.90 14.90 3.29
C LEU A 15 18.07 13.48 3.85
N TYR A 16 18.93 13.32 4.87
CA TYR A 16 19.10 12.06 5.59
C TYR A 16 17.80 11.57 6.24
N HIS A 17 17.07 12.47 6.90
CA HIS A 17 15.80 12.14 7.53
C HIS A 17 14.75 11.78 6.49
N VAL A 18 14.65 12.53 5.38
CA VAL A 18 13.71 12.19 4.30
C VAL A 18 14.02 10.81 3.71
N HIS A 19 15.30 10.51 3.46
CA HIS A 19 15.73 9.21 2.98
C HIS A 19 15.39 8.09 3.97
N TYR A 20 15.73 8.28 5.25
CA TYR A 20 15.42 7.35 6.33
C TYR A 20 13.92 7.04 6.42
N LEU A 21 13.09 8.10 6.49
CA LEU A 21 11.63 7.97 6.58
C LEU A 21 11.06 7.23 5.36
N THR A 22 11.59 7.49 4.17
CA THR A 22 11.17 6.80 2.94
C THR A 22 11.47 5.31 3.02
N VAL A 23 12.68 4.94 3.46
CA VAL A 23 13.10 3.54 3.61
C VAL A 23 12.28 2.84 4.69
N ALA A 24 12.07 3.48 5.84
CA ALA A 24 11.29 2.94 6.94
C ALA A 24 9.81 2.77 6.57
N LEU A 25 9.23 3.73 5.85
CA LEU A 25 7.86 3.64 5.36
C LEU A 25 7.68 2.47 4.39
N ARG A 26 8.61 2.29 3.43
CA ARG A 26 8.56 1.14 2.51
C ARG A 26 8.65 -0.19 3.25
N LYS A 27 9.57 -0.31 4.21
CA LYS A 27 9.67 -1.48 5.08
C LYS A 27 8.36 -1.77 5.81
N ALA A 28 7.71 -0.75 6.36
CA ALA A 28 6.41 -0.88 7.01
C ALA A 28 5.32 -1.35 6.01
N TRP A 29 5.34 -0.80 4.80
CA TRP A 29 4.36 -1.11 3.76
C TRP A 29 4.44 -2.55 3.24
N ASP A 30 5.66 -3.08 3.13
CA ASP A 30 5.97 -4.39 2.57
C ASP A 30 5.79 -5.56 3.55
N GLN A 31 5.46 -5.29 4.82
CA GLN A 31 5.23 -6.37 5.79
C GLN A 31 4.04 -7.24 5.40
N PRO A 32 4.14 -8.58 5.58
CA PRO A 32 3.11 -9.51 5.12
C PRO A 32 1.84 -9.51 6.00
N ASP A 33 2.00 -9.25 7.31
CA ASP A 33 0.92 -9.33 8.29
C ASP A 33 0.63 -7.97 8.95
N LEU A 34 -0.60 -7.84 9.45
CA LEU A 34 -1.10 -6.60 10.04
C LEU A 34 -0.31 -6.18 11.28
N ARG A 35 0.04 -7.13 12.15
CA ARG A 35 0.74 -6.85 13.40
C ARG A 35 2.12 -6.25 13.13
N SER A 36 2.87 -6.86 12.21
CA SER A 36 4.18 -6.34 11.79
C SER A 36 4.03 -4.94 11.19
N LYS A 37 3.07 -4.72 10.27
CA LYS A 37 2.82 -3.38 9.70
C LYS A 37 2.61 -2.33 10.78
N GLU A 38 1.71 -2.59 11.73
CA GLU A 38 1.40 -1.66 12.80
C GLU A 38 2.62 -1.36 13.68
N TRP A 39 3.40 -2.39 14.01
CA TRP A 39 4.63 -2.22 14.79
C TRP A 39 5.64 -1.31 14.08
N TYR A 40 5.85 -1.49 12.77
CA TYR A 40 6.76 -0.63 12.00
C TYR A 40 6.23 0.79 11.84
N ILE A 41 4.91 0.97 11.64
CA ILE A 41 4.29 2.30 11.58
C ILE A 41 4.44 3.04 12.92
N ASP A 42 4.19 2.37 14.04
CA ASP A 42 4.33 2.97 15.37
C ASP A 42 5.80 3.27 15.70
N THR A 43 6.73 2.41 15.28
CA THR A 43 8.16 2.65 15.40
C THR A 43 8.58 3.89 14.62
N LEU A 44 8.15 4.01 13.37
CA LEU A 44 8.41 5.17 12.51
C LEU A 44 7.86 6.47 13.11
N ARG A 45 6.64 6.43 13.66
CA ARG A 45 6.01 7.58 14.36
C ARG A 45 6.85 8.04 15.54
N ARG A 46 7.26 7.10 16.41
CA ARG A 46 8.08 7.39 17.59
C ARG A 46 9.42 8.01 17.19
N GLU A 47 10.13 7.40 16.26
CA GLU A 47 11.45 7.88 15.81
C GLU A 47 11.36 9.26 15.17
N PHE A 48 10.35 9.52 14.34
CA PHE A 48 10.11 10.85 13.79
C PHE A 48 9.84 11.88 14.89
N HIS A 49 9.01 11.53 15.88
CA HIS A 49 8.70 12.42 16.99
C HIS A 49 9.94 12.76 17.81
N GLU A 50 10.75 11.76 18.18
CA GLU A 50 11.99 11.93 18.93
C GLU A 50 13.02 12.77 18.15
N ALA A 51 13.14 12.54 16.84
CA ALA A 51 14.04 13.33 15.99
C ALA A 51 13.62 14.81 15.89
N MET A 52 12.31 15.08 15.83
CA MET A 52 11.79 16.44 15.69
C MET A 52 11.66 17.17 17.04
N ASN A 53 11.46 16.44 18.14
CA ASN A 53 11.18 16.99 19.47
C ASN A 53 11.98 16.23 20.55
N PRO A 54 13.32 16.39 20.57
CA PRO A 54 14.20 15.64 21.48
C PRO A 54 13.93 15.91 22.97
N ASP A 55 13.29 17.05 23.28
CA ASP A 55 12.95 17.49 24.63
C ASP A 55 11.59 16.95 25.12
N SER A 56 10.75 16.43 24.23
CA SER A 56 9.39 15.93 24.54
C SER A 56 9.37 14.41 24.80
N ARG A 57 10.44 13.84 25.36
CA ARG A 57 10.52 12.38 25.56
C ARG A 57 9.43 11.91 26.50
N GLY A 58 8.64 10.93 26.05
CA GLY A 58 7.55 10.36 26.84
C GLY A 58 6.21 11.09 26.71
N GLU A 59 6.15 12.20 25.98
CA GLU A 59 4.90 12.86 25.62
C GLU A 59 4.36 12.33 24.28
N PRO A 60 3.03 12.31 24.08
CA PRO A 60 2.47 11.96 22.78
C PRO A 60 2.84 13.02 21.72
N PRO A 61 3.09 12.61 20.47
CA PRO A 61 3.41 13.55 19.41
C PRO A 61 2.27 14.54 19.17
N PRO A 62 2.57 15.83 18.86
CA PRO A 62 1.56 16.75 18.39
C PRO A 62 0.97 16.27 17.06
N LEU A 63 -0.29 16.61 16.78
CA LEU A 63 -1.03 16.25 15.56
C LEU A 63 -0.53 16.98 14.30
N SER A 64 0.74 16.80 13.97
CA SER A 64 1.35 17.27 12.73
C SER A 64 0.73 16.58 11.50
N PRO A 65 0.88 17.15 10.28
CA PRO A 65 0.44 16.48 9.05
C PRO A 65 1.05 15.08 8.88
N PHE A 66 2.31 14.89 9.27
CA PHE A 66 2.95 13.57 9.25
C PHE A 66 2.26 12.59 10.21
N GLU A 67 2.00 13.03 11.44
CA GLU A 67 1.35 12.20 12.45
C GLU A 67 -0.05 11.78 12.01
N GLN A 68 -0.83 12.71 11.45
CA GLN A 68 -2.14 12.43 10.87
C GLN A 68 -2.05 11.41 9.72
N ALA A 69 -1.05 11.54 8.84
CA ALA A 69 -0.81 10.60 7.75
C ALA A 69 -0.45 9.20 8.27
N MET A 70 0.36 9.08 9.31
CA MET A 70 0.73 7.80 9.90
C MET A 70 -0.44 7.13 10.64
N VAL A 71 -1.24 7.90 11.38
CA VAL A 71 -2.49 7.41 11.99
C VAL A 71 -3.46 6.92 10.91
N TYR A 72 -3.60 7.68 9.82
CA TYR A 72 -4.40 7.28 8.68
C TYR A 72 -3.90 5.97 8.07
N LEU A 73 -2.59 5.88 7.80
CA LEU A 73 -1.95 4.70 7.23
C LEU A 73 -2.15 3.46 8.10
N LYS A 74 -1.99 3.60 9.43
CA LYS A 74 -2.24 2.50 10.38
C LYS A 74 -3.66 1.95 10.24
N ARG A 75 -4.66 2.82 10.16
CA ARG A 75 -6.07 2.45 9.99
C ARG A 75 -6.36 1.76 8.65
N ILE A 76 -5.56 2.02 7.62
CA ILE A 76 -5.76 1.46 6.28
C ILE A 76 -4.68 0.44 5.89
N SER A 77 -3.90 -0.06 6.85
CA SER A 77 -2.70 -0.88 6.64
C SER A 77 -2.96 -2.19 5.87
N GLU A 78 -4.13 -2.80 6.03
CA GLU A 78 -4.55 -3.97 5.23
C GLU A 78 -4.77 -3.67 3.73
N ARG A 79 -5.02 -2.38 3.42
CA ARG A 79 -5.26 -1.88 2.05
C ARG A 79 -4.03 -1.20 1.47
N ALA A 80 -3.07 -0.77 2.28
CA ALA A 80 -1.75 -0.35 1.86
C ALA A 80 -0.98 -1.58 1.34
N LYS A 81 -0.78 -1.67 0.02
CA LYS A 81 -0.24 -2.86 -0.64
C LYS A 81 0.84 -2.54 -1.66
N HIS A 82 1.60 -3.58 -1.99
CA HIS A 82 2.45 -3.65 -3.16
C HIS A 82 1.68 -4.28 -4.33
N CYS A 83 1.80 -3.70 -5.52
CA CYS A 83 1.16 -4.19 -6.73
C CYS A 83 1.74 -5.55 -7.11
N GLY A 84 0.88 -6.49 -7.50
CA GLY A 84 1.30 -7.82 -7.95
C GLY A 84 1.86 -7.85 -9.37
N ASN A 85 1.82 -6.73 -10.10
CA ASN A 85 2.45 -6.63 -11.41
C ASN A 85 3.95 -6.31 -11.23
N PRO A 86 4.88 -7.20 -11.62
CA PRO A 86 6.32 -6.95 -11.49
C PRO A 86 6.82 -5.80 -12.37
N GLU A 87 6.09 -5.45 -13.43
CA GLU A 87 6.42 -4.34 -14.34
C GLU A 87 5.77 -3.01 -13.91
N CYS A 88 5.20 -2.94 -12.71
CA CYS A 88 4.54 -1.72 -12.23
C CYS A 88 5.58 -0.66 -11.82
N GLU A 89 5.56 0.49 -12.49
CA GLU A 89 6.41 1.65 -12.16
C GLU A 89 6.16 2.20 -10.75
N ASN A 90 4.89 2.16 -10.31
CA ASN A 90 4.44 2.68 -9.02
C ASN A 90 3.76 1.57 -8.22
N PRO A 91 4.53 0.66 -7.60
CA PRO A 91 3.97 -0.54 -7.01
C PRO A 91 3.25 -0.29 -5.68
N TYR A 92 3.56 0.78 -4.96
CA TYR A 92 2.91 1.11 -3.70
C TYR A 92 1.55 1.77 -3.94
N PHE A 93 0.46 1.17 -3.45
CA PHE A 93 -0.89 1.72 -3.63
C PHE A 93 -1.82 1.43 -2.44
N VAL A 94 -2.92 2.17 -2.36
CA VAL A 94 -4.01 1.92 -1.41
C VAL A 94 -5.18 1.27 -2.14
N ALA A 95 -5.44 0.01 -1.82
CA ALA A 95 -6.50 -0.77 -2.45
C ALA A 95 -7.90 -0.30 -2.04
N LYS A 96 -8.85 -0.30 -3.00
CA LYS A 96 -10.28 -0.06 -2.71
C LYS A 96 -10.89 -1.17 -1.85
N LYS A 97 -10.45 -2.43 -2.06
CA LYS A 97 -10.91 -3.62 -1.32
C LYS A 97 -9.71 -4.45 -0.86
N ARG A 98 -9.84 -5.13 0.29
CA ARG A 98 -8.80 -6.02 0.83
C ARG A 98 -8.40 -7.15 -0.14
N SER A 99 -9.27 -7.59 -1.04
CA SER A 99 -8.94 -8.66 -2.00
C SER A 99 -8.16 -8.18 -3.24
N TYR A 100 -8.08 -6.87 -3.49
CA TYR A 100 -7.42 -6.36 -4.69
C TYR A 100 -5.90 -6.56 -4.58
N LYS A 101 -5.30 -7.08 -5.66
CA LYS A 101 -3.87 -7.39 -5.77
C LYS A 101 -3.11 -6.41 -6.67
N TYR A 102 -3.82 -5.64 -7.48
CA TYR A 102 -3.24 -4.76 -8.49
C TYR A 102 -3.73 -3.32 -8.28
N CYS A 103 -2.86 -2.35 -8.55
CA CYS A 103 -3.16 -0.93 -8.36
C CYS A 103 -4.14 -0.38 -9.41
N SER A 104 -4.17 -0.99 -10.60
CA SER A 104 -4.98 -0.53 -11.73
C SER A 104 -5.47 -1.70 -12.60
N PRO A 105 -6.46 -1.47 -13.48
CA PRO A 105 -6.89 -2.47 -14.47
C PRO A 105 -5.75 -2.95 -15.36
N GLU A 106 -4.90 -2.05 -15.83
CA GLU A 106 -3.76 -2.32 -16.70
C GLU A 106 -2.77 -3.28 -16.02
N CYS A 107 -2.46 -3.04 -14.74
CA CYS A 107 -1.59 -3.94 -13.97
C CYS A 107 -2.23 -5.32 -13.73
N SER A 108 -3.56 -5.43 -13.76
CA SER A 108 -4.26 -6.70 -13.52
C SER A 108 -4.46 -7.53 -14.79
N GLU A 109 -4.43 -6.91 -15.97
CA GLU A 109 -4.77 -7.53 -17.24
C GLU A 109 -3.88 -8.74 -17.58
N PRO A 110 -2.54 -8.69 -17.44
CA PRO A 110 -1.68 -9.84 -17.72
C PRO A 110 -2.06 -11.06 -16.88
N ALA A 111 -2.31 -10.84 -15.59
CA ALA A 111 -2.70 -11.90 -14.67
C ALA A 111 -4.10 -12.46 -14.97
N GLN A 112 -5.05 -11.62 -15.36
CA GLN A 112 -6.39 -12.07 -15.78
C GLN A 112 -6.32 -12.94 -17.04
N LYS A 113 -5.51 -12.56 -18.03
CA LYS A 113 -5.29 -13.33 -19.27
C LYS A 113 -4.67 -14.69 -18.97
N ALA A 114 -3.63 -14.73 -18.13
CA ALA A 114 -2.99 -15.97 -17.71
C ALA A 114 -3.98 -16.89 -16.99
N PHE A 115 -4.70 -16.38 -16.00
CA PHE A 115 -5.72 -17.15 -15.27
C PHE A 115 -6.80 -17.72 -16.20
N LYS A 116 -7.30 -16.91 -17.14
CA LYS A 116 -8.32 -17.35 -18.11
C LYS A 116 -7.77 -18.46 -19.02
N ARG A 117 -6.53 -18.34 -19.48
CA ARG A 117 -5.86 -19.37 -20.29
C ARG A 117 -5.75 -20.68 -19.52
N ASP A 118 -5.28 -20.63 -18.28
CA ASP A 118 -5.08 -21.81 -17.44
C ASP A 118 -6.41 -22.49 -17.11
N TRP A 119 -7.45 -21.68 -16.87
CA TRP A 119 -8.80 -22.17 -16.65
C TRP A 119 -9.34 -22.90 -17.90
N TRP A 120 -9.16 -22.34 -19.10
CA TRP A 120 -9.60 -23.00 -20.34
C TRP A 120 -8.81 -24.27 -20.66
N ALA A 121 -7.52 -24.30 -20.33
CA ALA A 121 -6.71 -25.51 -20.48
C ALA A 121 -7.24 -26.64 -19.57
N GLN A 122 -7.56 -26.33 -18.32
CA GLN A 122 -8.03 -27.31 -17.33
C GLN A 122 -9.49 -27.72 -17.52
N HIS A 123 -10.39 -26.76 -17.75
CA HIS A 123 -11.84 -26.99 -17.71
C HIS A 123 -12.51 -26.95 -19.09
N GLY A 124 -11.82 -26.43 -20.12
CA GLY A 124 -12.37 -26.24 -21.46
C GLY A 124 -12.91 -27.51 -22.10
N PRO A 125 -12.21 -28.67 -22.05
CA PRO A 125 -12.74 -29.92 -22.62
C PRO A 125 -14.08 -30.33 -22.00
N GLY A 126 -14.17 -30.33 -20.67
CA GLY A 126 -15.40 -30.67 -19.94
C GLY A 126 -16.53 -29.65 -20.16
N TRP A 127 -16.18 -28.37 -20.29
CA TRP A 127 -17.15 -27.32 -20.64
C TRP A 127 -17.73 -27.52 -22.05
N ARG A 128 -16.88 -27.77 -23.05
CA ARG A 128 -17.30 -28.04 -24.44
C ARG A 128 -18.16 -29.29 -24.56
N LYS A 129 -17.83 -30.37 -23.83
CA LYS A 129 -18.65 -31.60 -23.79
C LYS A 129 -20.07 -31.31 -23.28
N ARG A 130 -20.18 -30.63 -22.13
CA ARG A 130 -21.48 -30.26 -21.54
C ARG A 130 -22.33 -29.40 -22.47
N GLN A 131 -21.72 -28.47 -23.20
CA GLN A 131 -22.44 -27.66 -24.18
C GLN A 131 -23.05 -28.52 -25.30
N ARG A 132 -22.27 -29.44 -25.89
CA ARG A 132 -22.78 -30.35 -26.95
C ARG A 132 -23.94 -31.22 -26.46
N GLU A 133 -23.86 -31.73 -25.24
CA GLU A 133 -24.93 -32.54 -24.64
C GLU A 133 -26.21 -31.73 -24.41
N ASN A 134 -26.08 -30.48 -23.94
CA ASN A 134 -27.23 -29.59 -23.74
C ASN A 134 -27.91 -29.21 -25.06
N THR A 135 -27.15 -28.96 -26.13
CA THR A 135 -27.72 -28.68 -27.46
C THR A 135 -28.53 -29.87 -27.98
N LYS A 136 -28.01 -31.09 -27.82
CA LYS A 136 -28.74 -32.31 -28.21
C LYS A 136 -30.05 -32.51 -27.45
N LYS A 137 -30.08 -32.14 -26.16
CA LYS A 137 -31.29 -32.22 -25.32
C LYS A 137 -32.35 -31.18 -25.68
N ARG A 138 -31.98 -30.03 -26.26
CA ARG A 138 -32.92 -28.96 -26.64
C ARG A 138 -33.49 -29.10 -28.05
N GLY A 139 -32.80 -29.83 -28.92
CA GLY A 139 -33.26 -30.13 -30.28
C GLY A 139 -34.04 -31.45 -30.40
N ARG A 140 -34.38 -32.09 -29.28
CA ARG A 140 -35.19 -33.29 -29.17
C ARG A 140 -36.40 -32.99 -28.30
#